data_AF-A0A150U3Z4-F1
#
_entry.id   AF-A0A150U3Z4-F1
#
_cell.length_a   1.000
_cell.length_b   1.000
_cell.length_c   1.000
_cell.angle_alpha   90.00
_cell.angle_beta   90.00
_cell.angle_gamma   90.00
#
_symmetry.space_group_name_H-M   'P 1'
#
loop_
_entity.id
_entity.type
_entity.pdbx_description
1 polymer ?
#
loop_
_entity_poly.entity_id
_entity_poly.type
_entity_poly.pdbx_seq_one_letter_code
_entity_poly.pdbx_strand_id
1 'polypeptide(L)'
;MSASPDTAGQSVALVIQRRIADDGFAAFARWNGEVGEVLKAWPGFLSQEVVPPQPPAHLDWVTVLRFASPAAARAWLQSEVRTRLIGEVQRYFVGSEDVHILPDSGVQRDSAVSAVISFNVPDGLEDAFLKWQQRIQAAEAEFKGFLRHKIERPIAGLHDEWIVILTFDNDANLNAWLDSPLRQTLLKEGERFNAGMNVKRASYGFNFWFPAGKTQAPEQGAGFVWKSNLIVLLVLYPVVYLWGTFISKPLIDSHGVPVWLSLFVGNLVSTQLLGWWLVPAAFRALDWWVTPKAAISRQIAGYALLAALYAASMGLYALLLTWHWGR
;
A
#
# COMPACT_ATOMS: atom_id res chain seq x y z
N MET A 1 11.52 46.37 16.57
CA MET A 1 11.43 45.72 15.23
C MET A 1 11.26 44.24 15.48
N SER A 2 10.02 43.77 15.43
CA SER A 2 9.65 42.39 15.74
C SER A 2 10.10 41.49 14.60
N ALA A 3 10.93 40.49 14.90
CA ALA A 3 11.28 39.42 13.99
C ALA A 3 10.02 38.60 13.70
N SER A 4 9.67 38.50 12.42
CA SER A 4 8.68 37.53 11.95
C SER A 4 9.23 36.11 12.18
N PRO A 5 8.46 35.19 12.75
CA PRO A 5 8.90 33.80 12.86
C PRO A 5 9.00 33.18 11.47
N ASP A 6 10.13 32.56 11.18
CA ASP A 6 10.36 31.74 9.99
C ASP A 6 9.17 30.81 9.77
N THR A 7 8.51 30.97 8.62
CA THR A 7 7.45 30.09 8.15
C THR A 7 8.00 28.67 8.11
N ALA A 8 7.46 27.77 8.93
CA ALA A 8 7.85 26.36 9.00
C ALA A 8 7.97 25.77 7.58
N GLY A 9 9.21 25.51 7.16
CA GLY A 9 9.51 24.97 5.84
C GLY A 9 8.81 23.63 5.67
N GLN A 10 7.99 23.51 4.64
CA GLN A 10 7.32 22.26 4.29
C GLN A 10 8.39 21.17 4.05
N SER A 11 8.24 20.02 4.71
CA SER A 11 9.10 18.86 4.46
C SER A 11 9.05 18.46 2.98
N VAL A 12 10.10 17.84 2.47
CA VAL A 12 10.19 17.35 1.09
C VAL A 12 10.74 15.93 1.00
N ALA A 13 10.31 15.20 -0.02
CA ALA A 13 10.89 13.93 -0.42
C ALA A 13 11.71 14.14 -1.70
N LEU A 14 13.03 13.91 -1.60
CA LEU A 14 13.96 13.82 -2.71
C LEU A 14 13.97 12.37 -3.20
N VAL A 15 13.40 12.13 -4.37
CA VAL A 15 13.36 10.81 -5.02
C VAL A 15 14.44 10.77 -6.10
N ILE A 16 15.30 9.78 -6.03
CA ILE A 16 16.40 9.54 -6.95
C ILE A 16 16.21 8.16 -7.58
N GLN A 17 16.13 8.11 -8.90
CA GLN A 17 16.09 6.86 -9.64
C GLN A 17 17.40 6.68 -10.41
N ARG A 18 17.96 5.47 -10.31
CA ARG A 18 19.23 5.15 -10.95
C ARG A 18 19.25 3.72 -11.45
N ARG A 19 19.50 3.54 -12.75
CA ARG A 19 19.85 2.23 -13.29
C ARG A 19 21.30 1.89 -12.95
N ILE A 20 21.48 0.68 -12.43
CA ILE A 20 22.76 0.10 -12.08
C ILE A 20 22.95 -1.15 -12.96
N ALA A 21 24.18 -1.42 -13.39
CA ALA A 21 24.51 -2.69 -14.05
C ALA A 21 24.38 -3.85 -13.05
N ASP A 22 24.00 -5.04 -13.53
CA ASP A 22 23.68 -6.18 -12.66
C ASP A 22 24.84 -6.58 -11.73
N ASP A 23 26.08 -6.46 -12.21
CA ASP A 23 27.31 -6.74 -11.46
C ASP A 23 27.60 -5.69 -10.35
N GLY A 24 26.92 -4.54 -10.40
CA GLY A 24 27.03 -3.45 -9.43
C GLY A 24 26.01 -3.49 -8.30
N PHE A 25 25.02 -4.39 -8.31
CA PHE A 25 23.89 -4.36 -7.36
C PHE A 25 24.33 -4.46 -5.89
N ALA A 26 25.21 -5.42 -5.58
CA ALA A 26 25.69 -5.60 -4.20
C ALA A 26 26.51 -4.40 -3.71
N ALA A 27 27.33 -3.82 -4.60
CA ALA A 27 28.12 -2.64 -4.29
C ALA A 27 27.21 -1.41 -4.06
N PHE A 28 26.19 -1.23 -4.89
CA PHE A 28 25.25 -0.13 -4.79
C PHE A 28 24.34 -0.23 -3.56
N ALA A 29 23.93 -1.44 -3.17
CA ALA A 29 23.17 -1.67 -1.94
C ALA A 29 23.98 -1.28 -0.69
N ARG A 30 25.24 -1.71 -0.62
CA ARG A 30 26.15 -1.34 0.47
C ARG A 30 26.42 0.17 0.50
N TRP A 31 26.71 0.75 -0.64
CA TRP A 31 26.93 2.19 -0.80
C TRP A 31 25.73 3.02 -0.30
N ASN A 32 24.49 2.60 -0.58
CA ASN A 32 23.31 3.29 -0.05
C ASN A 32 23.25 3.29 1.48
N GLY A 33 23.73 2.23 2.14
CA GLY A 33 23.87 2.17 3.59
C GLY A 33 24.91 3.16 4.12
N GLU A 34 26.07 3.25 3.46
CA GLU A 34 27.15 4.20 3.80
C GLU A 34 26.70 5.66 3.60
N VAL A 35 25.97 5.94 2.52
CA VAL A 35 25.30 7.23 2.28
C VAL A 35 24.32 7.55 3.42
N GLY A 36 23.59 6.56 3.91
CA GLY A 36 22.65 6.73 5.03
C GLY A 36 23.29 7.12 6.34
N GLU A 37 24.45 6.54 6.68
CA GLU A 37 25.20 6.94 7.87
C GLU A 37 25.68 8.39 7.78
N VAL A 38 26.11 8.84 6.59
CA VAL A 38 26.49 10.24 6.35
C VAL A 38 25.27 11.17 6.46
N LEU A 39 24.14 10.76 5.89
CA LEU A 39 22.90 11.54 5.91
C LEU A 39 22.33 11.75 7.31
N LYS A 40 22.52 10.81 8.25
CA LYS A 40 22.09 11.00 9.65
C LYS A 40 22.65 12.25 10.31
N ALA A 41 23.85 12.68 9.90
CA ALA A 41 24.48 13.91 10.40
C ALA A 41 24.14 15.14 9.53
N TRP A 42 23.40 14.98 8.43
CA TRP A 42 23.10 16.06 7.50
C TRP A 42 21.98 16.97 8.05
N PRO A 43 22.18 18.31 8.09
CA PRO A 43 21.17 19.22 8.61
C PRO A 43 19.82 19.08 7.90
N GLY A 44 18.77 18.85 8.68
CA GLY A 44 17.41 18.72 8.18
C GLY A 44 17.10 17.39 7.49
N PHE A 45 17.97 16.39 7.54
CA PHE A 45 17.63 15.03 7.12
C PHE A 45 16.64 14.37 8.09
N LEU A 46 15.65 13.65 7.55
CA LEU A 46 14.60 13.00 8.33
C LEU A 46 14.66 11.48 8.21
N SER A 47 14.79 10.94 6.99
CA SER A 47 14.88 9.49 6.75
C SER A 47 15.34 9.17 5.33
N GLN A 48 15.77 7.92 5.16
CA GLN A 48 16.11 7.30 3.88
C GLN A 48 15.33 6.00 3.72
N GLU A 49 14.81 5.80 2.52
CA GLU A 49 14.19 4.55 2.07
C GLU A 49 14.86 4.17 0.74
N VAL A 50 15.23 2.89 0.60
CA VAL A 50 15.89 2.37 -0.61
C VAL A 50 15.08 1.19 -1.10
N VAL A 51 14.60 1.27 -2.33
CA VAL A 51 13.83 0.22 -2.98
C VAL A 51 14.71 -0.41 -4.06
N PRO A 52 15.10 -1.69 -3.91
CA PRO A 52 15.88 -2.38 -4.93
C PRO A 52 15.02 -2.63 -6.17
N PRO A 53 15.63 -2.79 -7.37
CA PRO A 53 14.91 -3.14 -8.59
C PRO A 53 14.21 -4.49 -8.41
N GLN A 54 13.00 -4.61 -8.94
CA GLN A 54 12.24 -5.87 -9.02
C GLN A 54 11.85 -6.11 -10.48
N PRO A 55 12.72 -6.75 -11.28
CA PRO A 55 12.37 -7.13 -12.64
C PRO A 55 11.18 -8.09 -12.64
N PRO A 56 10.20 -7.92 -13.54
CA PRO A 56 10.13 -6.92 -14.61
C PRO A 56 9.47 -5.58 -14.20
N ALA A 57 8.93 -5.47 -12.98
CA ALA A 57 8.09 -4.37 -12.51
C ALA A 57 8.80 -3.01 -12.38
N HIS A 58 10.08 -2.98 -12.00
CA HIS A 58 10.92 -1.80 -12.10
C HIS A 58 12.40 -2.20 -12.09
N LEU A 59 13.16 -1.59 -12.97
CA LEU A 59 14.54 -2.00 -13.23
C LEU A 59 15.58 -1.06 -12.62
N ASP A 60 15.14 0.05 -12.04
CA ASP A 60 16.00 1.06 -11.43
C ASP A 60 15.96 0.95 -9.91
N TRP A 61 17.08 1.27 -9.27
CA TRP A 61 17.07 1.51 -7.84
C TRP A 61 16.36 2.83 -7.56
N VAL A 62 15.50 2.85 -6.54
CA VAL A 62 14.82 4.07 -6.09
C VAL A 62 15.27 4.41 -4.69
N THR A 63 15.91 5.57 -4.52
CA THR A 63 16.30 6.10 -3.22
C THR A 63 15.42 7.31 -2.90
N VAL A 64 14.70 7.24 -1.78
CA VAL A 64 13.85 8.33 -1.28
C VAL A 64 14.48 8.90 -0.01
N LEU A 65 14.90 10.16 -0.08
CA LEU A 65 15.49 10.90 1.03
C LEU A 65 14.51 11.98 1.49
N ARG A 66 14.16 12.01 2.77
CA ARG A 66 13.27 13.02 3.31
C ARG A 66 14.04 14.10 4.03
N PHE A 67 13.67 15.35 3.80
CA PHE A 67 14.26 16.51 4.44
C PHE A 67 13.19 17.43 5.02
N ALA A 68 13.53 18.11 6.11
CA ALA A 68 12.68 19.10 6.78
C ALA A 68 12.42 20.34 5.92
N SER A 69 13.19 20.56 4.84
CA SER A 69 12.96 21.67 3.92
C SER A 69 13.51 21.40 2.52
N PRO A 70 12.98 22.07 1.47
CA PRO A 70 13.55 22.01 0.13
C PRO A 70 14.99 22.52 0.07
N ALA A 71 15.37 23.44 0.95
CA ALA A 71 16.72 23.96 1.05
C ALA A 71 17.72 22.88 1.50
N ALA A 72 17.36 22.08 2.51
CA ALA A 72 18.20 20.97 2.98
C ALA A 72 18.40 19.89 1.90
N ALA A 73 17.35 19.55 1.15
CA ALA A 73 17.43 18.61 0.03
C ALA A 73 18.32 19.13 -1.12
N ARG A 74 18.19 20.42 -1.49
CA ARG A 74 19.05 21.05 -2.51
C ARG A 74 20.51 21.13 -2.08
N ALA A 75 20.76 21.47 -0.81
CA ALA A 75 22.11 21.49 -0.25
C ALA A 75 22.77 20.11 -0.34
N TRP A 76 22.03 19.03 -0.05
CA TRP A 76 22.54 17.67 -0.21
C TRP A 76 22.91 17.36 -1.66
N LEU A 77 22.01 17.66 -2.61
CA LEU A 77 22.23 17.41 -4.05
C LEU A 77 23.48 18.10 -4.59
N GLN A 78 23.76 19.32 -4.11
CA GLN A 78 24.86 20.17 -4.54
C GLN A 78 26.15 19.96 -3.71
N SER A 79 26.13 19.05 -2.75
CA SER A 79 27.26 18.87 -1.83
C SER A 79 28.45 18.17 -2.48
N GLU A 80 29.65 18.60 -2.10
CA GLU A 80 30.89 17.88 -2.42
C GLU A 80 30.91 16.48 -1.79
N VAL A 81 30.24 16.32 -0.64
CA VAL A 81 30.08 15.04 0.06
C VAL A 81 29.35 14.03 -0.83
N ARG A 82 28.19 14.40 -1.37
CA ARG A 82 27.43 13.54 -2.31
C ARG A 82 28.24 13.27 -3.58
N THR A 83 28.92 14.28 -4.12
CA THR A 83 29.74 14.15 -5.32
C THR A 83 30.85 13.11 -5.13
N ARG A 84 31.55 13.16 -3.99
CA ARG A 84 32.58 12.17 -3.63
C ARG A 84 31.99 10.76 -3.49
N LEU A 85 30.88 10.62 -2.75
CA LEU A 85 30.21 9.33 -2.55
C LEU A 85 29.77 8.72 -3.89
N ILE A 86 29.20 9.51 -4.80
CA ILE A 86 28.81 9.02 -6.13
C ILE A 86 30.01 8.50 -6.92
N GLY A 87 31.16 9.15 -6.81
CA GLY A 87 32.39 8.72 -7.50
C GLY A 87 32.81 7.28 -7.17
N GLU A 88 32.42 6.75 -6.01
CA GLU A 88 32.75 5.38 -5.59
C GLU A 88 31.99 4.30 -6.38
N VAL A 89 30.78 4.62 -6.85
CA VAL A 89 29.88 3.68 -7.54
C VAL A 89 29.59 4.06 -8.99
N GLN A 90 30.09 5.21 -9.47
CA GLN A 90 29.79 5.76 -10.79
C GLN A 90 30.05 4.79 -11.94
N ARG A 91 31.05 3.90 -11.80
CA ARG A 91 31.39 2.88 -12.81
C ARG A 91 30.26 1.90 -13.12
N TYR A 92 29.28 1.75 -12.22
CA TYR A 92 28.15 0.83 -12.39
C TYR A 92 26.89 1.51 -12.96
N PHE A 93 26.94 2.82 -13.22
CA PHE A 93 25.76 3.55 -13.68
C PHE A 93 25.46 3.27 -15.14
N VAL A 94 24.17 3.07 -15.45
CA VAL A 94 23.69 2.93 -16.82
C VAL A 94 22.78 4.11 -17.12
N GLY A 95 23.24 5.06 -17.94
CA GLY A 95 22.45 6.25 -18.29
C GLY A 95 22.42 7.34 -17.22
N SER A 96 21.45 8.25 -17.35
CA SER A 96 21.29 9.44 -16.50
C SER A 96 20.62 9.13 -15.16
N GLU A 97 20.73 10.06 -14.21
CA GLU A 97 19.93 10.06 -12.99
C GLU A 97 18.62 10.78 -13.27
N ASP A 98 17.53 10.27 -12.68
CA ASP A 98 16.31 11.05 -12.56
C ASP A 98 16.14 11.48 -11.11
N VAL A 99 16.03 12.79 -10.90
CA VAL A 99 15.98 13.42 -9.57
C VAL A 99 14.73 14.30 -9.48
N HIS A 100 13.90 14.02 -8.48
CA HIS A 100 12.68 14.78 -8.23
C HIS A 100 12.61 15.22 -6.76
N ILE A 101 12.30 16.50 -6.52
CA ILE A 101 11.95 17.00 -5.18
C ILE A 101 10.44 17.17 -5.15
N LEU A 102 9.78 16.39 -4.30
CA LEU A 102 8.35 16.42 -4.11
C LEU A 102 8.05 17.04 -2.74
N PRO A 103 6.98 17.85 -2.61
CA PRO A 103 6.50 18.24 -1.29
C PRO A 103 6.18 16.97 -0.48
N ASP A 104 6.77 16.85 0.69
CA ASP A 104 6.35 15.88 1.68
C ASP A 104 5.15 16.49 2.38
N SER A 105 4.03 16.53 1.67
CA SER A 105 2.74 16.50 2.34
C SER A 105 2.81 15.25 3.20
N GLY A 106 2.89 15.40 4.53
CA GLY A 106 3.02 14.33 5.52
C GLY A 106 1.81 13.41 5.54
N VAL A 107 1.51 12.82 4.39
CA VAL A 107 0.38 11.98 4.11
C VAL A 107 0.71 10.60 4.64
N GLN A 108 -0.14 10.13 5.53
CA GLN A 108 -0.23 8.73 5.94
C GLN A 108 -0.23 7.83 4.70
N ARG A 109 0.92 7.23 4.38
CA ARG A 109 1.03 6.22 3.32
C ARG A 109 0.17 4.98 3.61
N ASP A 110 -0.27 4.80 4.86
CA ASP A 110 -1.17 3.73 5.29
C ASP A 110 -2.55 3.79 4.62
N SER A 111 -2.96 4.94 4.06
CA SER A 111 -4.24 5.10 3.35
C SER A 111 -4.10 5.32 1.84
N ALA A 112 -2.88 5.29 1.29
CA ALA A 112 -2.65 5.58 -0.13
C ALA A 112 -3.34 4.53 -1.02
N VAL A 113 -4.05 4.99 -2.04
CA VAL A 113 -4.80 4.13 -2.98
C VAL A 113 -4.28 4.34 -4.39
N SER A 114 -4.11 3.25 -5.13
CA SER A 114 -3.71 3.31 -6.53
C SER A 114 -4.78 2.78 -7.48
N ALA A 115 -4.85 3.37 -8.67
CA ALA A 115 -5.53 2.83 -9.83
C ALA A 115 -4.47 2.40 -10.85
N VAL A 116 -4.63 1.20 -11.39
CA VAL A 116 -3.86 0.64 -12.50
C VAL A 116 -4.73 0.71 -13.74
N ILE A 117 -4.26 1.39 -14.77
CA ILE A 117 -5.02 1.65 -15.99
C ILE A 117 -4.24 1.05 -17.17
N SER A 118 -4.79 0.01 -17.79
CA SER A 118 -4.21 -0.58 -19.01
C SER A 118 -4.70 0.16 -20.25
N PHE A 119 -3.82 0.35 -21.23
CA PHE A 119 -4.10 0.92 -22.53
C PHE A 119 -3.53 0.05 -23.64
N ASN A 120 -4.32 -0.18 -24.69
CA ASN A 120 -3.85 -0.76 -25.94
C ASN A 120 -3.49 0.39 -26.89
N VAL A 121 -2.20 0.66 -27.01
CA VAL A 121 -1.69 1.73 -27.87
C VAL A 121 -1.33 1.12 -29.23
N PRO A 122 -1.90 1.61 -30.33
CA PRO A 122 -1.53 1.13 -31.66
C PRO A 122 -0.06 1.41 -31.97
N ASP A 123 0.57 0.48 -32.68
CA ASP A 123 1.96 0.60 -33.13
C ASP A 123 2.22 1.93 -33.86
N GLY A 124 3.29 2.63 -33.50
CA GLY A 124 3.68 3.90 -34.10
C GLY A 124 2.96 5.13 -33.54
N LEU A 125 2.08 4.97 -32.54
CA LEU A 125 1.41 6.08 -31.84
C LEU A 125 1.90 6.28 -30.39
N GLU A 126 3.00 5.64 -29.99
CA GLU A 126 3.54 5.66 -28.63
C GLU A 126 3.90 7.09 -28.19
N ASP A 127 4.54 7.88 -29.06
CA ASP A 127 4.89 9.26 -28.77
C ASP A 127 3.66 10.16 -28.59
N ALA A 128 2.61 9.91 -29.38
CA ALA A 128 1.35 10.63 -29.24
C ALA A 128 0.63 10.24 -27.94
N PHE A 129 0.68 8.96 -27.57
CA PHE A 129 0.16 8.47 -26.29
C PHE A 129 0.91 9.10 -25.10
N LEU A 130 2.25 9.13 -25.13
CA LEU A 130 3.06 9.73 -24.07
C LEU A 130 2.78 11.22 -23.90
N LYS A 131 2.66 11.97 -25.00
CA LYS A 131 2.28 13.41 -24.94
C LYS A 131 0.88 13.61 -24.37
N TRP A 132 -0.06 12.73 -24.71
CA TRP A 132 -1.40 12.77 -24.15
C TRP A 132 -1.40 12.45 -22.65
N GLN A 133 -0.65 11.42 -22.21
CA GLN A 133 -0.48 11.09 -20.80
C GLN A 133 0.18 12.21 -20.00
N GLN A 134 1.16 12.94 -20.57
CA GLN A 134 1.75 14.12 -19.94
C GLN A 134 0.71 15.21 -19.63
N ARG A 135 -0.28 15.40 -20.52
CA ARG A 135 -1.37 16.36 -20.30
C ARG A 135 -2.32 15.89 -19.21
N ILE A 136 -2.60 14.58 -19.15
CA ILE A 136 -3.37 13.97 -18.06
C ILE A 136 -2.64 14.15 -16.73
N GLN A 137 -1.36 13.79 -16.67
CA GLN A 137 -0.53 13.93 -15.47
C GLN A 137 -0.48 15.39 -14.97
N ALA A 138 -0.36 16.36 -15.87
CA ALA A 138 -0.38 17.78 -15.50
C ALA A 138 -1.71 18.18 -14.85
N ALA A 139 -2.85 17.66 -15.35
CA ALA A 139 -4.15 17.90 -14.74
C ALA A 139 -4.32 17.16 -13.41
N GLU A 140 -3.82 15.93 -13.29
CA GLU A 140 -3.85 15.14 -12.05
C GLU A 140 -3.05 15.80 -10.93
N ALA A 141 -1.91 16.40 -11.25
CA ALA A 141 -1.05 17.09 -10.30
C ALA A 141 -1.74 18.27 -9.59
N GLU A 142 -2.77 18.85 -10.21
CA GLU A 142 -3.58 19.92 -9.63
C GLU A 142 -4.70 19.40 -8.70
N PHE A 143 -4.99 18.09 -8.72
CA PHE A 143 -6.00 17.50 -7.84
C PHE A 143 -5.46 17.31 -6.43
N LYS A 144 -6.30 17.65 -5.44
CA LYS A 144 -5.99 17.44 -4.03
C LYS A 144 -5.61 15.99 -3.79
N GLY A 145 -4.49 15.76 -3.10
CA GLY A 145 -4.08 14.42 -2.68
C GLY A 145 -3.39 13.58 -3.75
N PHE A 146 -3.10 14.15 -4.94
CA PHE A 146 -2.28 13.47 -5.93
C PHE A 146 -0.89 13.14 -5.37
N LEU A 147 -0.45 11.89 -5.55
CA LEU A 147 0.86 11.43 -5.11
C LEU A 147 1.76 11.02 -6.27
N ARG A 148 1.23 10.28 -7.24
CA ARG A 148 2.04 9.70 -8.33
C ARG A 148 1.22 9.40 -9.58
N HIS A 149 1.83 9.61 -10.73
CA HIS A 149 1.46 9.01 -12.01
C HIS A 149 2.71 8.32 -12.56
N LYS A 150 2.65 7.00 -12.80
CA LYS A 150 3.75 6.21 -13.36
C LYS A 150 3.26 5.53 -14.64
N ILE A 151 4.07 5.57 -15.70
CA ILE A 151 3.78 4.89 -16.96
C ILE A 151 4.77 3.73 -17.10
N GLU A 152 4.26 2.53 -17.29
CA GLU A 152 5.01 1.33 -17.65
C GLU A 152 4.77 1.02 -19.13
N ARG A 153 5.86 0.75 -19.84
CA ARG A 153 5.83 0.34 -21.23
C ARG A 153 5.47 -1.15 -21.34
N PRO A 154 4.85 -1.60 -22.44
CA PRO A 154 4.70 -3.01 -22.73
C PRO A 154 6.04 -3.74 -22.66
N ILE A 155 6.01 -4.96 -22.14
CA ILE A 155 7.20 -5.83 -22.04
C ILE A 155 6.90 -7.08 -22.86
N ALA A 156 7.64 -7.25 -23.96
CA ALA A 156 7.47 -8.36 -24.89
C ALA A 156 7.51 -9.72 -24.16
N GLY A 157 6.45 -10.52 -24.33
CA GLY A 157 6.32 -11.84 -23.70
C GLY A 157 5.79 -11.85 -22.26
N LEU A 158 5.47 -10.68 -21.69
CA LEU A 158 4.88 -10.55 -20.35
C LEU A 158 3.54 -9.82 -20.36
N HIS A 159 3.49 -8.62 -20.95
CA HIS A 159 2.26 -7.88 -21.18
C HIS A 159 2.42 -6.94 -22.37
N ASP A 160 1.42 -6.95 -23.25
CA ASP A 160 1.41 -6.13 -24.47
C ASP A 160 0.74 -4.75 -24.24
N GLU A 161 0.19 -4.53 -23.04
CA GLU A 161 -0.52 -3.32 -22.66
C GLU A 161 0.44 -2.27 -22.08
N TRP A 162 0.18 -0.99 -22.38
CA TRP A 162 0.75 0.14 -21.64
C TRP A 162 0.02 0.26 -20.31
N ILE A 163 0.73 0.39 -19.20
CA ILE A 163 0.12 0.43 -17.87
C ILE A 163 0.40 1.79 -17.22
N VAL A 164 -0.65 2.45 -16.74
CA VAL A 164 -0.54 3.68 -15.95
C VAL A 164 -0.92 3.38 -14.51
N ILE A 165 -0.03 3.65 -13.57
CA ILE A 165 -0.27 3.53 -12.14
C ILE A 165 -0.42 4.94 -11.56
N LEU A 166 -1.66 5.26 -11.18
CA LEU A 166 -2.05 6.52 -10.57
C LEU A 166 -2.26 6.32 -9.07
N THR A 167 -1.64 7.13 -8.23
CA THR A 167 -1.71 7.02 -6.77
C THR A 167 -2.15 8.35 -6.15
N PHE A 168 -3.09 8.25 -5.22
CA PHE A 168 -3.56 9.35 -4.37
C PHE A 168 -3.41 8.98 -2.89
N ASP A 169 -3.45 9.99 -2.04
CA ASP A 169 -3.36 9.89 -0.58
C ASP A 169 -4.51 9.11 0.08
N ASN A 170 -5.69 9.12 -0.53
CA ASN A 170 -6.87 8.40 -0.10
C ASN A 170 -7.84 8.14 -1.27
N ASP A 171 -8.82 7.26 -1.04
CA ASP A 171 -9.79 6.85 -2.07
C ASP A 171 -10.72 8.00 -2.51
N ALA A 172 -11.07 8.93 -1.61
CA ALA A 172 -11.99 10.03 -1.94
C ALA A 172 -11.39 10.97 -2.98
N ASN A 173 -10.10 11.29 -2.84
CA ASN A 173 -9.38 12.12 -3.79
C ASN A 173 -9.16 11.40 -5.12
N LEU A 174 -8.85 10.09 -5.11
CA LEU A 174 -8.78 9.28 -6.33
C LEU A 174 -10.13 9.26 -7.08
N ASN A 175 -11.24 9.07 -6.38
CA ASN A 175 -12.59 9.09 -6.98
C ASN A 175 -12.91 10.47 -7.56
N ALA A 176 -12.57 11.54 -6.84
CA ALA A 176 -12.78 12.89 -7.33
C ALA A 176 -12.09 13.13 -8.67
N TRP A 177 -10.88 12.61 -8.87
CA TRP A 177 -10.21 12.62 -10.17
C TRP A 177 -10.91 11.73 -11.21
N LEU A 178 -11.18 10.46 -10.87
CA LEU A 178 -11.74 9.47 -11.80
C LEU A 178 -13.11 9.90 -12.36
N ASP A 179 -13.93 10.54 -11.53
CA ASP A 179 -15.28 11.01 -11.88
C ASP A 179 -15.29 12.46 -12.40
N SER A 180 -14.13 13.11 -12.48
CA SER A 180 -14.07 14.53 -12.83
C SER A 180 -14.47 14.80 -14.29
N PRO A 181 -15.23 15.89 -14.55
CA PRO A 181 -15.50 16.34 -15.91
C PRO A 181 -14.23 16.67 -16.70
N LEU A 182 -13.17 17.12 -16.01
CA LEU A 182 -11.88 17.40 -16.63
C LEU A 182 -11.24 16.12 -17.18
N ARG A 183 -11.21 15.04 -16.40
CA ARG A 183 -10.74 13.73 -16.88
C ARG A 183 -11.57 13.26 -18.07
N GLN A 184 -12.89 13.42 -18.03
CA GLN A 184 -13.75 13.04 -19.16
C GLN A 184 -13.40 13.80 -20.45
N THR A 185 -13.10 15.09 -20.36
CA THR A 185 -12.63 15.89 -21.50
C THR A 185 -11.28 15.38 -22.02
N LEU A 186 -10.32 15.15 -21.13
CA LEU A 186 -9.00 14.65 -21.50
C LEU A 186 -9.06 13.25 -22.12
N LEU A 187 -9.96 12.38 -21.63
CA LEU A 187 -10.19 11.06 -22.20
C LEU A 187 -10.80 11.15 -23.61
N LYS A 188 -11.71 12.09 -23.86
CA LYS A 188 -12.25 12.32 -25.22
C LYS A 188 -11.18 12.76 -26.21
N GLU A 189 -10.23 13.60 -25.79
CA GLU A 189 -9.11 14.02 -26.66
C GLU A 189 -8.18 12.85 -27.06
N GLY A 190 -8.10 11.84 -26.20
CA GLY A 190 -7.33 10.61 -26.41
C GLY A 190 -8.15 9.41 -26.84
N GLU A 191 -9.38 9.59 -27.36
CA GLU A 191 -10.34 8.51 -27.62
C GLU A 191 -9.74 7.33 -28.42
N ARG A 192 -8.82 7.63 -29.34
CA ARG A 192 -8.06 6.64 -30.12
C ARG A 192 -7.27 5.61 -29.29
N PHE A 193 -6.96 5.91 -28.03
CA PHE A 193 -6.24 5.05 -27.09
C PHE A 193 -7.16 4.39 -26.06
N ASN A 194 -8.42 4.81 -25.97
CA ASN A 194 -9.34 4.31 -24.95
C ASN A 194 -9.92 2.93 -25.28
N ALA A 195 -9.72 2.44 -26.51
CA ALA A 195 -10.16 1.13 -26.93
C ALA A 195 -9.49 0.03 -26.08
N GLY A 196 -10.29 -0.67 -25.27
CA GLY A 196 -9.78 -1.68 -24.33
C GLY A 196 -9.21 -1.11 -23.03
N MET A 197 -9.40 0.18 -22.74
CA MET A 197 -8.95 0.79 -21.48
C MET A 197 -9.61 0.08 -20.29
N ASN A 198 -8.79 -0.44 -19.38
CA ASN A 198 -9.26 -1.12 -18.16
C ASN A 198 -8.69 -0.43 -16.93
N VAL A 199 -9.57 0.00 -16.02
CA VAL A 199 -9.19 0.64 -14.76
C VAL A 199 -9.41 -0.36 -13.63
N LYS A 200 -8.32 -0.86 -13.04
CA LYS A 200 -8.34 -1.75 -11.87
C LYS A 200 -7.80 -1.02 -10.66
N ARG A 201 -8.51 -1.04 -9.53
CA ARG A 201 -7.99 -0.48 -8.28
C ARG A 201 -7.02 -1.47 -7.63
N ALA A 202 -5.86 -0.97 -7.25
CA ALA A 202 -4.88 -1.68 -6.45
C ALA A 202 -4.74 -0.93 -5.12
N SER A 203 -5.33 -1.46 -4.06
CA SER A 203 -5.13 -0.96 -2.70
C SER A 203 -4.16 -1.90 -1.98
N TYR A 204 -3.00 -1.38 -1.58
CA TYR A 204 -2.03 -2.13 -0.80
C TYR A 204 -2.49 -2.19 0.66
N GLY A 205 -2.75 -3.40 1.15
CA GLY A 205 -3.21 -3.69 2.52
C GLY A 205 -3.95 -5.03 2.59
N PHE A 206 -4.36 -5.47 3.78
CA PHE A 206 -5.19 -6.68 3.99
C PHE A 206 -6.61 -6.58 3.34
N ASN A 207 -6.79 -5.68 2.37
CA ASN A 207 -8.03 -5.35 1.70
C ASN A 207 -8.62 -6.51 0.88
N PHE A 208 -7.84 -7.57 0.64
CA PHE A 208 -8.38 -8.80 0.06
C PHE A 208 -9.41 -9.51 0.96
N TRP A 209 -9.44 -9.21 2.26
CA TRP A 209 -10.42 -9.75 3.21
C TRP A 209 -11.75 -8.97 3.18
N PHE A 210 -11.78 -7.78 2.57
CA PHE A 210 -12.94 -6.89 2.60
C PHE A 210 -13.68 -6.95 1.26
N PRO A 211 -15.01 -7.14 1.25
CA PRO A 211 -15.78 -7.25 0.01
C PRO A 211 -15.66 -5.96 -0.85
N ALA A 212 -15.08 -6.09 -2.04
CA ALA A 212 -15.17 -5.08 -3.10
C ALA A 212 -16.58 -5.11 -3.70
N GLY A 213 -17.56 -4.50 -3.02
CA GLY A 213 -18.96 -4.78 -3.33
C GLY A 213 -19.95 -3.62 -3.26
N LYS A 214 -19.57 -2.43 -2.79
CA LYS A 214 -20.50 -1.29 -2.79
C LYS A 214 -19.78 -0.02 -3.23
N THR A 215 -20.22 0.46 -4.38
CA THR A 215 -20.07 1.82 -4.90
C THR A 215 -19.98 2.82 -3.74
N GLN A 216 -18.91 3.61 -3.70
CA GLN A 216 -18.66 4.64 -2.68
C GLN A 216 -18.55 4.08 -1.24
N ALA A 217 -17.39 3.55 -0.87
CA ALA A 217 -17.06 3.30 0.54
C ALA A 217 -16.21 4.47 1.09
N PRO A 218 -16.75 5.32 1.98
CA PRO A 218 -16.04 6.45 2.55
C PRO A 218 -14.87 6.01 3.44
N GLU A 219 -13.75 6.75 3.35
CA GLU A 219 -12.67 6.87 4.34
C GLU A 219 -12.33 5.60 5.15
N GLN A 220 -11.30 4.88 4.71
CA GLN A 220 -10.59 3.86 5.52
C GLN A 220 -9.79 4.54 6.65
N GLY A 221 -10.47 5.22 7.57
CA GLY A 221 -9.85 5.79 8.77
C GLY A 221 -9.49 4.71 9.80
N ALA A 222 -8.64 5.05 10.77
CA ALA A 222 -8.20 4.14 11.84
C ALA A 222 -9.35 3.39 12.56
N GLY A 223 -10.54 3.99 12.61
CA GLY A 223 -11.74 3.36 13.17
C GLY A 223 -12.28 2.17 12.36
N PHE A 224 -12.15 2.17 11.03
CA PHE A 224 -12.53 1.03 10.18
C PHE A 224 -11.58 -0.15 10.41
N VAL A 225 -10.27 0.11 10.46
CA VAL A 225 -9.25 -0.91 10.75
C VAL A 225 -9.47 -1.52 12.13
N TRP A 226 -9.73 -0.70 13.14
CA TRP A 226 -10.04 -1.16 14.50
C TRP A 226 -11.23 -2.12 14.53
N LYS A 227 -12.35 -1.73 13.93
CA LYS A 227 -13.55 -2.60 13.86
C LYS A 227 -13.29 -3.88 13.08
N SER A 228 -12.55 -3.78 11.99
CA SER A 228 -12.19 -4.93 11.16
C SER A 228 -11.38 -5.94 11.95
N ASN A 229 -10.38 -5.49 12.73
CA ASN A 229 -9.60 -6.35 13.61
C ASN A 229 -10.49 -7.06 14.65
N LEU A 230 -11.47 -6.35 15.23
CA LEU A 230 -12.42 -6.95 16.17
C LEU A 230 -13.32 -8.00 15.51
N ILE A 231 -13.73 -7.81 14.25
CA ILE A 231 -14.55 -8.81 13.53
C ILE A 231 -13.70 -10.03 13.19
N VAL A 232 -12.47 -9.83 12.71
CA VAL A 232 -11.56 -10.92 12.38
C VAL A 232 -11.24 -11.75 13.63
N LEU A 233 -10.95 -11.10 14.77
CA LEU A 233 -10.71 -11.80 16.03
C LEU A 233 -11.94 -12.60 16.49
N LEU A 234 -13.15 -12.04 16.36
CA LEU A 234 -14.40 -12.71 16.72
C LEU A 234 -14.60 -14.01 15.95
N VAL A 235 -14.18 -14.07 14.70
CA VAL A 235 -14.35 -15.24 13.83
C VAL A 235 -13.17 -16.20 13.96
N LEU A 236 -11.94 -15.68 14.02
CA LEU A 236 -10.72 -16.48 14.09
C LEU A 236 -10.64 -17.27 15.40
N TYR A 237 -10.92 -16.61 16.54
CA TYR A 237 -10.75 -17.21 17.85
C TYR A 237 -11.57 -18.50 18.03
N PRO A 238 -12.87 -18.56 17.66
CA PRO A 238 -13.63 -19.81 17.66
C PRO A 238 -13.17 -20.88 16.71
N VAL A 239 -12.77 -20.51 15.50
CA VAL A 239 -12.31 -21.50 14.53
C VAL A 239 -11.07 -22.21 15.04
N VAL A 240 -10.09 -21.45 15.54
CA VAL A 240 -8.85 -22.01 16.07
C VAL A 240 -9.11 -22.87 17.31
N TYR A 241 -9.95 -22.39 18.23
CA TYR A 241 -10.26 -23.13 19.45
C TYR A 241 -11.00 -24.44 19.16
N LEU A 242 -12.06 -24.39 18.34
CA LEU A 242 -12.87 -25.56 17.98
C LEU A 242 -12.07 -26.56 17.13
N TRP A 243 -11.23 -26.09 16.22
CA TRP A 243 -10.29 -26.96 15.50
C TRP A 243 -9.37 -27.69 16.47
N GLY A 244 -8.77 -26.95 17.41
CA GLY A 244 -7.92 -27.50 18.44
C GLY A 244 -8.61 -28.58 19.27
N THR A 245 -9.84 -28.35 19.73
CA THR A 245 -10.55 -29.29 20.60
C THR A 245 -11.14 -30.49 19.86
N PHE A 246 -11.75 -30.29 18.69
CA PHE A 246 -12.53 -31.33 18.01
C PHE A 246 -11.79 -32.04 16.88
N ILE A 247 -10.71 -31.48 16.35
CA ILE A 247 -9.97 -32.06 15.21
C ILE A 247 -8.53 -32.37 15.63
N SER A 248 -7.78 -31.37 16.06
CA SER A 248 -6.38 -31.52 16.46
C SER A 248 -6.21 -32.58 17.55
N LYS A 249 -6.87 -32.39 18.70
CA LYS A 249 -6.76 -33.32 19.84
C LYS A 249 -7.11 -34.78 19.50
N PRO A 250 -8.27 -35.09 18.90
CA PRO A 250 -8.66 -36.49 18.65
C PRO A 250 -8.01 -37.12 17.41
N LEU A 251 -7.68 -36.35 16.37
CA LEU A 251 -7.25 -36.91 15.06
C LEU A 251 -5.78 -36.68 14.73
N ILE A 252 -5.10 -35.76 15.40
CA ILE A 252 -3.71 -35.39 15.10
C ILE A 252 -2.83 -35.65 16.32
N ASP A 253 -3.13 -35.02 17.45
CA ASP A 253 -2.30 -35.06 18.65
C ASP A 253 -2.31 -36.46 19.31
N SER A 254 -3.43 -37.18 19.19
CA SER A 254 -3.59 -38.58 19.63
C SER A 254 -2.68 -39.58 18.89
N HIS A 255 -2.12 -39.20 17.74
CA HIS A 255 -1.26 -40.03 16.90
C HIS A 255 0.23 -39.69 17.04
N GLY A 256 0.63 -38.94 18.07
CA GLY A 256 2.03 -38.61 18.35
C GLY A 256 2.64 -37.56 17.42
N VAL A 257 1.80 -36.79 16.72
CA VAL A 257 2.25 -35.70 15.85
C VAL A 257 2.84 -34.57 16.70
N PRO A 258 3.99 -33.99 16.31
CA PRO A 258 4.56 -32.86 17.02
C PRO A 258 3.63 -31.65 17.06
N VAL A 259 3.56 -30.99 18.22
CA VAL A 259 2.66 -29.84 18.47
C VAL A 259 2.82 -28.73 17.41
N TRP A 260 4.05 -28.44 16.96
CA TRP A 260 4.30 -27.41 15.95
C TRP A 260 3.62 -27.73 14.60
N LEU A 261 3.57 -29.00 14.20
CA LEU A 261 3.00 -29.43 12.93
C LEU A 261 1.47 -29.40 13.01
N SER A 262 0.93 -29.86 14.14
CA SER A 262 -0.50 -29.79 14.43
C SER A 262 -1.02 -28.35 14.42
N LEU A 263 -0.28 -27.43 15.06
CA LEU A 263 -0.55 -25.98 15.03
C LEU A 263 -0.46 -25.41 13.61
N PHE A 264 0.55 -25.81 12.82
CA PHE A 264 0.70 -25.34 11.45
C PHE A 264 -0.49 -25.77 10.58
N VAL A 265 -0.89 -27.05 10.64
CA VAL A 265 -2.04 -27.56 9.88
C VAL A 265 -3.33 -26.87 10.33
N GLY A 266 -3.53 -26.68 11.64
CA GLY A 266 -4.69 -25.96 12.15
C GLY A 266 -4.76 -24.52 11.69
N ASN A 267 -3.63 -23.80 11.68
CA ASN A 267 -3.56 -22.44 11.15
C ASN A 267 -3.76 -22.39 9.64
N LEU A 268 -3.23 -23.36 8.89
CA LEU A 268 -3.45 -23.45 7.45
C LEU A 268 -4.94 -23.62 7.14
N VAL A 269 -5.62 -24.56 7.80
CA VAL A 269 -7.06 -24.77 7.57
C VAL A 269 -7.88 -23.57 8.05
N SER A 270 -7.55 -23.02 9.22
CA SER A 270 -8.24 -21.85 9.78
C SER A 270 -8.14 -20.65 8.85
N THR A 271 -6.95 -20.35 8.29
CA THR A 271 -6.76 -19.23 7.36
C THR A 271 -7.54 -19.42 6.06
N GLN A 272 -7.65 -20.65 5.54
CA GLN A 272 -8.49 -20.91 4.36
C GLN A 272 -9.98 -20.72 4.67
N LEU A 273 -10.49 -21.30 5.77
CA LEU A 273 -11.90 -21.14 6.17
C LEU A 273 -12.26 -19.67 6.37
N LEU A 274 -11.35 -18.95 7.01
CA LEU A 274 -11.51 -17.55 7.36
C LEU A 274 -11.55 -16.66 6.12
N GLY A 275 -10.57 -16.82 5.22
CA GLY A 275 -10.46 -15.99 4.01
C GLY A 275 -11.61 -16.21 3.01
N TRP A 276 -11.97 -17.47 2.74
CA TRP A 276 -12.93 -17.77 1.67
C TRP A 276 -14.40 -17.62 2.10
N TRP A 277 -14.74 -17.92 3.35
CA TRP A 277 -16.14 -18.02 3.78
C TRP A 277 -16.48 -17.15 4.99
N LEU A 278 -15.74 -17.28 6.08
CA LEU A 278 -16.20 -16.75 7.35
C LEU A 278 -16.07 -15.22 7.45
N VAL A 279 -14.97 -14.65 6.98
CA VAL A 279 -14.78 -13.20 6.96
C VAL A 279 -15.76 -12.53 5.98
N PRO A 280 -15.90 -12.98 4.73
CA PRO A 280 -16.94 -12.45 3.83
C PRO A 280 -18.35 -12.52 4.42
N ALA A 281 -18.70 -13.61 5.12
CA ALA A 281 -19.99 -13.74 5.78
C ALA A 281 -20.16 -12.77 6.97
N ALA A 282 -19.14 -12.65 7.83
CA ALA A 282 -19.16 -11.76 8.99
C ALA A 282 -19.26 -10.28 8.58
N PHE A 283 -18.50 -9.85 7.56
CA PHE A 283 -18.59 -8.49 7.04
C PHE A 283 -19.95 -8.20 6.42
N ARG A 284 -20.58 -9.16 5.73
CA ARG A 284 -21.96 -9.00 5.25
C ARG A 284 -22.96 -8.85 6.40
N ALA A 285 -22.81 -9.64 7.46
CA ALA A 285 -23.71 -9.59 8.62
C ALA A 285 -23.56 -8.31 9.46
N LEU A 286 -22.34 -7.76 9.52
CA LEU A 286 -22.01 -6.56 10.31
C LEU A 286 -21.86 -5.29 9.47
N ASP A 287 -22.25 -5.34 8.19
CA ASP A 287 -22.15 -4.21 7.25
C ASP A 287 -22.84 -2.94 7.79
N TRP A 288 -23.96 -3.10 8.52
CA TRP A 288 -24.74 -2.01 9.14
C TRP A 288 -23.98 -1.25 10.26
N TRP A 289 -22.94 -1.86 10.82
CA TRP A 289 -22.12 -1.29 11.89
C TRP A 289 -20.75 -0.81 11.40
N VAL A 290 -20.21 -1.51 10.40
CA VAL A 290 -18.91 -1.20 9.78
C VAL A 290 -19.04 0.00 8.83
N THR A 291 -20.25 0.33 8.36
CA THR A 291 -20.49 1.46 7.46
C THR A 291 -20.01 2.81 8.04
N PRO A 292 -19.33 3.65 7.24
CA PRO A 292 -18.90 4.98 7.69
C PRO A 292 -20.10 5.86 8.04
N LYS A 293 -19.96 6.69 9.08
CA LYS A 293 -21.02 7.59 9.60
C LYS A 293 -22.25 6.88 10.21
N ALA A 294 -22.13 5.63 10.67
CA ALA A 294 -23.21 5.02 11.44
C ALA A 294 -23.49 5.84 12.72
N ALA A 295 -24.77 6.09 13.01
CA ALA A 295 -25.22 6.82 14.19
C ALA A 295 -24.64 6.24 15.48
N ILE A 296 -24.46 7.07 16.52
CA ILE A 296 -23.88 6.67 17.81
C ILE A 296 -24.61 5.44 18.40
N SER A 297 -25.94 5.38 18.25
CA SER A 297 -26.74 4.23 18.69
C SER A 297 -26.33 2.91 18.01
N ARG A 298 -26.04 2.94 16.70
CA ARG A 298 -25.55 1.78 15.95
C ARG A 298 -24.12 1.42 16.35
N GLN A 299 -23.28 2.42 16.64
CA GLN A 299 -21.92 2.17 17.15
C GLN A 299 -21.97 1.37 18.45
N ILE A 300 -22.75 1.86 19.42
CA ILE A 300 -22.92 1.21 20.73
C ILE A 300 -23.51 -0.19 20.57
N ALA A 301 -24.56 -0.34 19.75
CA ALA A 301 -25.18 -1.64 19.50
C ALA A 301 -24.20 -2.67 18.92
N GLY A 302 -23.35 -2.27 17.96
CA GLY A 302 -22.37 -3.17 17.36
C GLY A 302 -21.26 -3.58 18.34
N TYR A 303 -20.74 -2.65 19.15
CA TYR A 303 -19.78 -3.00 20.20
C TYR A 303 -20.40 -3.89 21.29
N ALA A 304 -21.64 -3.63 21.70
CA ALA A 304 -22.36 -4.45 22.67
C ALA A 304 -22.60 -5.87 22.14
N LEU A 305 -22.99 -5.99 20.86
CA LEU A 305 -23.14 -7.28 20.19
C LEU A 305 -21.82 -8.05 20.15
N LEU A 306 -20.72 -7.40 19.76
CA LEU A 306 -19.39 -8.01 19.77
C LEU A 306 -18.98 -8.49 21.16
N ALA A 307 -19.17 -7.66 22.19
CA ALA A 307 -18.89 -8.03 23.58
C ALA A 307 -19.71 -9.25 24.02
N ALA A 308 -21.00 -9.30 23.67
CA ALA A 308 -21.85 -10.43 23.98
C ALA A 308 -21.41 -11.72 23.25
N LEU A 309 -21.05 -11.63 21.97
CA LEU A 309 -20.56 -12.78 21.20
C LEU A 309 -19.20 -13.28 21.72
N TYR A 310 -18.30 -12.37 22.13
CA TYR A 310 -17.06 -12.74 22.79
C TYR A 310 -17.31 -13.48 24.10
N ALA A 311 -18.16 -12.91 24.97
CA ALA A 311 -18.53 -13.52 26.24
C ALA A 311 -19.18 -14.90 26.03
N ALA A 312 -20.06 -15.04 25.03
CA ALA A 312 -20.64 -16.32 24.66
C ALA A 312 -19.59 -17.33 24.21
N SER A 313 -18.61 -16.94 23.38
CA SER A 313 -17.53 -17.82 22.95
C SER A 313 -16.64 -18.25 24.12
N MET A 314 -16.29 -17.32 25.02
CA MET A 314 -15.48 -17.61 26.20
C MET A 314 -16.24 -18.50 27.19
N GLY A 315 -17.53 -18.26 27.39
CA GLY A 315 -18.40 -19.10 28.21
C GLY A 315 -18.52 -20.52 27.65
N LEU A 316 -18.69 -20.65 26.33
CA LEU A 316 -18.66 -21.95 25.66
C LEU A 316 -17.33 -22.68 25.89
N TYR A 317 -16.19 -21.99 25.85
CA TYR A 317 -14.89 -22.62 26.07
C TYR A 317 -14.65 -23.02 27.50
N ALA A 318 -15.08 -22.18 28.45
CA ALA A 318 -15.06 -22.53 29.86
C ALA A 318 -15.88 -23.82 30.11
N LEU A 319 -17.05 -23.94 29.49
CA LEU A 319 -17.88 -25.16 29.56
C LEU A 319 -17.23 -26.37 28.89
N LEU A 320 -16.59 -26.20 27.72
CA LEU A 320 -15.89 -27.29 27.05
C LEU A 320 -14.66 -27.76 27.84
N LEU A 321 -13.94 -26.84 28.48
CA LEU A 321 -12.81 -27.17 29.36
C LEU A 321 -13.27 -28.00 30.57
N THR A 322 -14.34 -27.59 31.24
CA THR A 322 -14.86 -28.32 32.41
C THR A 322 -15.42 -29.68 32.02
N TRP A 323 -16.04 -29.81 30.84
CA TRP A 323 -16.47 -31.11 30.31
C TRP A 323 -15.28 -32.05 30.09
N HIS A 324 -14.19 -31.57 29.49
CA HIS A 324 -13.03 -32.40 29.17
C HIS A 324 -12.16 -32.74 30.40
N TRP A 325 -12.19 -31.94 31.47
CA TRP A 325 -11.51 -32.25 32.74
C TRP A 325 -12.36 -33.06 33.72
N GLY A 326 -13.66 -33.21 33.47
CA GLY A 326 -14.57 -34.03 34.28
C GLY A 326 -14.65 -35.51 33.84
N ARG A 327 -13.89 -35.93 32.82
CA ARG A 327 -13.76 -37.32 32.36
C ARG A 327 -12.33 -37.80 32.47
#